data_AF-A0A316G6P0-F1
#
_entry.id   AF-A0A316G6P0-F1
#
_cell.length_a   1.000
_cell.length_b   1.000
_cell.length_c   1.000
_cell.angle_alpha   90.00
_cell.angle_beta   90.00
_cell.angle_gamma   90.00
#
_symmetry.space_group_name_H-M   'P 1'
#
loop_
_entity.id
_entity.type
_entity.pdbx_description
1 polymer ?
#
loop_
_entity_poly.entity_id
_entity_poly.type
_entity_poly.pdbx_seq_one_letter_code
_entity_poly.pdbx_strand_id
1 'polypeptide(L)' 'MFELERPYRKPRPEKPVERRCHRCHGTGRSACRSCGGQGRTATSRSALGEPVYIRCTACYGSKVCRCITCAGIGFIT' A
#
# COMPACT_ATOMS: atom_id res chain seq x y z
N MET A 1 -46.32 -36.26 23.09
CA MET A 1 -45.00 -36.07 22.45
C MET A 1 -44.65 -34.61 22.60
N PHE A 2 -43.51 -34.28 23.21
CA PHE A 2 -43.01 -32.90 23.31
C PHE A 2 -41.71 -32.81 22.51
N GLU A 3 -41.75 -32.09 21.39
CA GLU A 3 -40.58 -31.81 20.57
C GLU A 3 -39.77 -30.69 21.23
N LEU A 4 -38.57 -31.00 21.72
CA LEU A 4 -37.63 -30.03 22.25
C LEU A 4 -36.99 -29.28 21.07
N GLU A 5 -37.48 -28.08 20.77
CA GLU A 5 -36.86 -27.18 19.81
C GLU A 5 -35.44 -26.82 20.28
N ARG A 6 -34.43 -27.19 19.50
CA ARG A 6 -33.04 -26.85 19.81
C ARG A 6 -32.84 -25.34 19.66
N PRO A 7 -32.30 -24.64 20.67
CA PRO A 7 -32.12 -23.20 20.59
C PRO A 7 -31.14 -22.84 19.46
N TYR A 8 -31.59 -21.98 18.54
CA TYR A 8 -30.77 -21.43 17.46
C TYR A 8 -29.60 -20.63 18.04
N ARG A 9 -28.39 -21.17 17.96
CA ARG A 9 -27.16 -20.44 18.26
C ARG A 9 -26.77 -19.61 17.05
N LYS A 10 -26.82 -18.28 17.19
CA LYS A 10 -26.21 -17.36 16.21
C LYS A 10 -24.72 -17.70 16.08
N PRO A 11 -24.20 -17.94 14.86
CA PRO A 11 -22.77 -18.12 14.66
C PRO A 11 -22.04 -16.85 15.12
N ARG A 12 -20.93 -17.05 15.84
CA ARG A 12 -20.08 -15.92 16.23
C ARG A 12 -19.55 -15.28 14.95
N PRO A 13 -19.49 -13.95 14.85
CA PRO A 13 -18.85 -13.31 13.71
C PRO A 13 -17.39 -13.80 13.64
N GLU A 14 -17.06 -14.46 12.54
CA GLU A 14 -15.68 -14.89 12.28
C GLU A 14 -14.80 -13.64 12.20
N LYS A 15 -13.57 -13.74 12.72
CA LYS A 15 -12.62 -12.64 12.62
C LYS A 15 -12.44 -12.29 11.14
N PRO A 16 -12.36 -10.99 10.77
CA PRO A 16 -12.07 -10.59 9.41
C PRO A 16 -10.81 -11.32 8.92
N VAL A 17 -10.92 -12.02 7.78
CA VAL A 17 -9.78 -12.71 7.20
C VAL A 17 -8.85 -11.68 6.60
N GLU A 18 -7.67 -11.51 7.21
CA GLU A 18 -6.63 -10.62 6.67
C GLU A 18 -6.16 -11.13 5.30
N ARG A 19 -6.27 -10.27 4.28
CA ARG A 19 -5.81 -10.56 2.93
C ARG A 19 -4.56 -9.72 2.64
N ARG A 20 -3.64 -10.26 1.84
CA ARG A 20 -2.50 -9.47 1.35
C ARG A 20 -3.03 -8.25 0.61
N CYS A 21 -2.46 -7.10 0.92
CA CYS A 21 -2.79 -5.85 0.25
C CYS A 21 -2.55 -6.01 -1.25
N HIS A 22 -3.59 -5.83 -2.05
CA HIS A 22 -3.55 -5.99 -3.51
C HIS A 22 -2.57 -5.03 -4.19
N ARG A 23 -2.21 -3.92 -3.53
CA ARG A 23 -1.33 -2.90 -4.11
C ARG A 23 0.16 -3.16 -3.89
N CYS A 24 0.53 -3.64 -2.71
CA CYS A 24 1.94 -3.93 -2.39
C CYS A 24 2.24 -5.43 -2.33
N HIS A 25 1.24 -6.27 -2.61
CA HIS A 25 1.32 -7.72 -2.60
C HIS A 25 1.91 -8.30 -1.30
N GLY A 26 1.65 -7.65 -0.16
CA GLY A 26 2.18 -8.06 1.15
C GLY A 26 3.45 -7.36 1.60
N THR A 27 4.13 -6.59 0.75
CA THR A 27 5.44 -6.01 1.08
C THR A 27 5.39 -4.78 1.99
N GLY A 28 4.21 -4.15 2.13
CA GLY A 28 4.05 -2.88 2.85
C GLY A 28 4.68 -1.66 2.15
N ARG A 29 5.34 -1.84 1.00
CA ARG A 29 6.00 -0.76 0.26
C ARG A 29 5.42 -0.66 -1.15
N SER A 30 5.37 0.54 -1.69
CA SER A 30 4.95 0.79 -3.07
C SER A 30 5.91 1.79 -3.72
N ALA A 31 6.01 1.75 -5.05
CA ALA A 31 6.78 2.74 -5.81
C ALA A 31 6.40 4.16 -5.37
N CYS A 32 7.41 5.02 -5.20
CA CYS A 32 7.19 6.41 -4.85
C CYS A 32 6.36 7.08 -5.95
N ARG A 33 5.17 7.60 -5.60
CA ARG A 33 4.26 8.23 -6.56
C ARG A 33 4.85 9.50 -7.17
N SER A 34 5.64 10.26 -6.41
CA SER A 34 6.21 11.54 -6.85
C SER A 34 7.27 11.39 -7.94
N CYS A 35 8.04 10.30 -7.92
CA CYS A 35 9.07 10.03 -8.95
C CYS A 35 8.77 8.80 -9.80
N GLY A 36 7.60 8.18 -9.65
CA GLY A 36 7.25 6.93 -10.33
C GLY A 36 8.24 5.77 -10.06
N GLY A 37 8.93 5.79 -8.91
CA GLY A 37 9.97 4.80 -8.61
C GLY A 37 11.36 5.07 -9.21
N GLN A 38 11.58 6.22 -9.86
CA GLN A 38 12.90 6.57 -10.41
C GLN A 38 13.90 7.03 -9.34
N GLY A 39 13.41 7.53 -8.20
CA GLY A 39 14.24 8.09 -7.12
C GLY A 39 14.75 9.52 -7.40
N ARG A 40 14.41 10.08 -8.56
CA ARG A 40 14.79 11.43 -9.00
C ARG A 40 13.64 12.10 -9.74
N THR A 41 13.64 13.43 -9.75
CA THR A 41 12.65 14.27 -10.41
C THR A 41 13.36 15.36 -11.22
N ALA A 42 12.90 15.62 -12.45
CA ALA A 42 13.41 16.72 -13.25
C ALA A 42 12.93 18.05 -12.67
N THR A 43 13.82 19.01 -12.47
CA THR A 43 13.48 20.31 -11.86
C THR A 43 13.72 21.50 -12.77
N SER A 44 14.73 21.44 -13.62
CA SER A 44 15.09 22.53 -14.51
C SER A 44 15.69 21.97 -15.79
N ARG A 45 16.03 22.87 -16.73
CA ARG A 45 16.84 22.55 -17.89
C ARG A 45 18.19 23.24 -17.78
N SER A 46 19.25 22.60 -18.25
CA SER A 46 20.58 23.20 -18.35
C SER A 46 20.64 24.23 -19.48
N ALA A 47 21.78 24.90 -19.66
CA ALA A 47 22.01 25.84 -20.77
C ALA A 47 21.82 25.20 -22.16
N LEU A 48 21.97 23.87 -22.26
CA LEU A 48 21.77 23.09 -23.49
C LEU A 48 20.32 22.61 -23.66
N GLY A 49 19.41 22.94 -22.73
CA GLY A 49 18.02 22.50 -22.75
C GLY A 49 17.77 21.09 -22.20
N GLU A 50 18.81 20.40 -21.72
CA GLU A 50 18.70 19.06 -21.16
C GLU A 50 18.08 19.08 -19.75
N PRO A 51 17.21 18.12 -19.40
CA PRO A 51 16.60 18.07 -18.07
C PRO A 51 17.63 17.78 -16.98
N VAL A 52 17.68 18.63 -15.96
CA VAL A 52 18.48 18.43 -14.75
C VAL A 52 17.61 17.70 -13.73
N TYR A 53 18.14 16.59 -13.21
CA TYR A 53 17.48 15.75 -12.22
C TYR A 53 18.07 15.98 -10.84
N ILE A 54 17.20 16.11 -9.83
CA ILE A 54 17.59 16.06 -8.43
C ILE A 54 16.99 14.83 -7.76
N ARG A 55 17.50 14.49 -6.57
CA ARG A 55 16.93 13.44 -5.73
C ARG A 55 15.47 13.76 -5.40
N CYS A 56 14.59 12.77 -5.55
CA CYS A 56 13.19 12.94 -5.23
C CYS A 56 13.03 13.28 -3.75
N THR A 57 12.38 14.39 -3.44
CA THR A 57 12.19 14.88 -2.06
C THR A 57 11.22 14.02 -1.27
N ALA A 58 10.26 13.37 -1.91
CA ALA A 58 9.27 12.54 -1.24
C ALA A 58 9.81 11.18 -0.75
N CYS A 59 10.75 10.58 -1.49
CA CYS A 59 11.35 9.29 -1.10
C CYS A 59 12.85 9.39 -0.78
N TYR A 60 13.43 10.58 -0.84
CA TYR A 60 14.86 10.84 -0.65
C TYR A 60 15.75 9.88 -1.46
N GLY A 61 15.32 9.51 -2.67
CA GLY A 61 16.06 8.58 -3.55
C GLY A 61 15.86 7.08 -3.28
N SER A 62 15.06 6.68 -2.29
CA SER A 62 14.81 5.27 -1.98
C SER A 62 13.97 4.52 -3.04
N LYS A 63 13.33 5.26 -3.97
CA LYS A 63 12.42 4.77 -5.01
C LYS A 63 11.10 4.19 -4.49
N VAL A 64 10.95 3.99 -3.19
CA VAL A 64 9.76 3.39 -2.57
C VAL A 64 9.26 4.21 -1.39
N CYS A 65 7.95 4.19 -1.18
CA CYS A 65 7.29 4.79 -0.04
C CYS A 65 6.43 3.74 0.68
N ARG A 66 5.98 4.07 1.89
CA ARG A 66 5.00 3.26 2.61
C ARG A 66 3.75 3.10 1.75
N CYS A 67 3.26 1.87 1.62
CA CYS A 67 2.04 1.61 0.87
C CYS A 67 0.87 2.28 1.59
N ILE A 68 0.25 3.26 0.93
CA ILE A 68 -0.86 4.04 1.50
C ILE A 68 -2.09 3.15 1.77
N THR A 69 -2.33 2.16 0.91
CA THR A 69 -3.52 1.28 1.00
C THR A 69 -3.54 0.43 2.27
N CYS A 70 -2.39 -0.09 2.70
CA CYS A 70 -2.29 -0.89 3.93
C CYS A 70 -1.52 -0.19 5.04
N ALA A 71 -1.28 1.12 4.89
CA ALA A 71 -0.41 1.89 5.77
C ALA A 71 0.87 1.12 6.14
N GLY A 72 1.54 0.50 5.18
CA GLY A 72 2.79 -0.25 5.41
C GLY A 72 2.68 -1.62 6.09
N ILE A 73 1.49 -2.06 6.51
CA ILE A 73 1.29 -3.34 7.20
C ILE A 73 1.45 -4.52 6.24
N GLY A 74 1.10 -4.32 4.96
CA GLY A 74 1.12 -5.38 3.95
C GLY A 74 -0.20 -6.14 3.81
N PHE A 75 -1.13 -5.97 4.75
CA PHE A 75 -2.42 -6.66 4.78
C PHE A 75 -3.59 -5.66 4.85
N ILE A 76 -4.76 -6.10 4.40
CA ILE A 76 -6.04 -5.39 4.50
C ILE A 76 -7.10 -6.37 5.03
N THR A 77 -8.02 -5.89 5.84
CA THR A 77 -9.18 -6.63 6.38
C THR A 77 -10.43 -6.29 5.61
#